data_AF-A0A955D0G0-F1
#
_entry.id   AF-A0A955D0G0-F1
#
_cell.length_a   1.000
_cell.length_b   1.000
_cell.length_c   1.000
_cell.angle_alpha   90.00
_cell.angle_beta   90.00
_cell.angle_gamma   90.00
#
_symmetry.space_group_name_H-M   'P 1'
#
loop_
_entity.id
_entity.type
_entity.pdbx_description
1 polymer ?
#
loop_
_entity_poly.entity_id
_entity_poly.type
_entity_poly.pdbx_seq_one_letter_code
_entity_poly.pdbx_strand_id
1 'polypeptide(L)'
;MPHTQRSQTPEPPSGSGGDGGFLAQFGRSEESTEVYSPLPAGYQRGRTKYVAVIGTVMSGLGKGIFSSSLAKLIKDKGLAVAPIKMEGYLNIDSGTLNPYRHGEVFVLDDGMETDMDLGTYERVL
;
A
#
# COMPACT_ATOMS: atom_id res chain seq x y z
N MET A 1 -39.29 5.29 7.36
CA MET A 1 -38.40 6.47 7.44
C MET A 1 -37.25 6.12 8.37
N PRO A 2 -36.01 6.26 7.90
CA PRO A 2 -35.34 7.55 7.99
C PRO A 2 -34.88 8.07 6.62
N HIS A 3 -34.96 9.39 6.47
CA HIS A 3 -34.49 10.12 5.30
C HIS A 3 -32.97 10.16 5.28
N THR A 4 -32.36 9.51 4.30
CA THR A 4 -30.94 9.72 3.94
C THR A 4 -30.82 11.11 3.32
N GLN A 5 -30.35 12.09 4.10
CA GLN A 5 -29.91 13.38 3.56
C GLN A 5 -28.74 13.14 2.59
N ARG A 6 -28.96 13.41 1.31
CA ARG A 6 -27.88 13.52 0.32
C ARG A 6 -26.98 14.68 0.76
N SER A 7 -25.72 14.38 1.04
CA SER A 7 -24.67 15.37 1.25
C SER A 7 -24.60 16.27 0.01
N GLN A 8 -25.08 17.51 0.14
CA GLN A 8 -25.00 18.51 -0.91
C GLN A 8 -23.54 18.88 -1.13
N THR A 9 -23.04 18.67 -2.34
CA THR A 9 -21.81 19.30 -2.81
C THR A 9 -22.03 20.82 -2.81
N PRO A 10 -21.17 21.63 -2.20
CA PRO A 10 -21.36 23.08 -2.21
C PRO A 10 -21.17 23.61 -3.63
N GLU A 11 -22.16 24.33 -4.16
CA GLU A 11 -22.03 25.07 -5.41
C GLU A 11 -21.01 26.21 -5.25
N PRO A 12 -20.19 26.50 -6.27
CA PRO A 12 -19.25 27.61 -6.21
C PRO A 12 -19.99 28.95 -6.21
N PRO A 13 -19.53 29.96 -5.43
CA PRO A 13 -20.19 31.24 -5.33
C PRO A 13 -20.11 31.99 -6.67
N SER A 14 -21.26 32.39 -7.20
CA SER A 14 -21.37 33.33 -8.31
C SER A 14 -21.05 34.75 -7.81
N GLY A 15 -19.88 35.27 -8.17
CA GLY A 15 -19.43 36.62 -7.78
C GLY A 15 -18.66 37.31 -8.91
N SER A 16 -19.16 38.47 -9.29
CA SER A 16 -18.70 39.41 -10.32
C SER A 16 -17.35 40.08 -10.02
N GLY A 17 -16.54 40.24 -11.08
CA GLY A 17 -15.55 41.31 -11.36
C GLY A 17 -14.82 42.05 -10.23
N GLY A 18 -13.47 41.98 -10.27
CA GLY A 18 -12.57 43.00 -9.68
C GLY A 18 -11.25 42.45 -9.13
N ASP A 19 -10.15 42.63 -9.87
CA ASP A 19 -8.74 42.76 -9.44
C ASP A 19 -8.23 41.93 -8.25
N GLY A 20 -8.24 40.61 -8.39
CA GLY A 20 -7.40 39.70 -7.59
C GLY A 20 -6.05 39.51 -8.26
N GLY A 21 -5.03 40.26 -7.83
CA GLY A 21 -3.71 40.32 -8.47
C GLY A 21 -3.02 38.97 -8.68
N PHE A 22 -2.08 38.94 -9.63
CA PHE A 22 -1.18 37.84 -9.99
C PHE A 22 -0.73 36.97 -8.80
N LEU A 23 -0.46 37.59 -7.64
CA LEU A 23 -0.11 36.93 -6.38
C LEU A 23 -1.22 36.03 -5.79
N ALA A 24 -2.50 36.36 -5.95
CA ALA A 24 -3.63 35.53 -5.54
C ALA A 24 -3.76 34.25 -6.38
N GLN A 25 -3.16 34.23 -7.58
CA GLN A 25 -3.09 33.03 -8.42
C GLN A 25 -2.02 32.05 -7.92
N PHE A 26 -0.92 32.55 -7.34
CA PHE A 26 0.10 31.74 -6.65
C PHE A 26 -0.29 31.35 -5.23
N GLY A 27 -1.29 32.00 -4.62
CA GLY A 27 -1.85 31.56 -3.33
C GLY A 27 -2.73 30.31 -3.43
N ARG A 28 -3.12 29.88 -4.65
CA ARG A 28 -3.93 28.68 -4.89
C ARG A 28 -3.10 27.46 -5.29
N SER A 29 -1.78 27.60 -5.47
CA SER A 29 -0.90 26.46 -5.73
C SER A 29 -0.66 25.70 -4.44
N GLU A 30 -1.36 24.58 -4.35
CA GLU A 30 -1.02 23.42 -3.53
C GLU A 30 -1.05 23.62 -2.01
N GLU A 31 -2.28 23.71 -1.49
CA GLU A 31 -2.57 23.10 -0.18
C GLU A 31 -2.66 21.57 -0.37
N SER A 32 -1.64 20.96 -0.98
CA SER A 32 -1.40 19.53 -0.91
C SER A 32 -0.90 19.26 0.51
N THR A 33 -1.86 19.23 1.45
CA THR A 33 -1.58 18.89 2.83
C THR A 33 -0.79 17.58 2.80
N GLU A 34 0.44 17.56 3.31
CA GLU A 34 1.27 16.34 3.38
C GLU A 34 0.58 15.20 4.16
N VAL A 35 -0.55 15.52 4.81
CA VAL A 35 -1.44 14.67 5.57
C VAL A 35 -2.50 13.98 4.69
N TYR A 36 -2.87 14.52 3.53
CA TYR A 36 -3.92 13.96 2.67
C TYR A 36 -3.37 13.55 1.30
N SER A 37 -3.04 12.26 1.17
CA SER A 37 -2.80 11.68 -0.14
C SER A 37 -4.16 11.34 -0.76
N PRO A 38 -4.57 11.99 -1.85
CA PRO A 38 -5.80 11.62 -2.52
C PRO A 38 -5.71 10.15 -2.96
N LEU A 39 -6.82 9.42 -2.82
CA LEU A 39 -6.94 8.08 -3.40
C LEU A 39 -6.59 8.17 -4.90
N PRO A 40 -5.80 7.21 -5.44
CA PRO A 40 -5.42 7.26 -6.85
C PRO A 40 -6.64 7.39 -7.75
N ALA A 41 -6.54 8.19 -8.81
CA ALA A 41 -7.61 8.32 -9.79
C ALA A 41 -8.03 6.94 -10.32
N GLY A 42 -9.31 6.58 -10.15
CA GLY A 42 -9.83 5.27 -10.53
C GLY A 42 -9.77 4.18 -9.44
N TYR A 43 -9.39 4.50 -8.20
CA TYR A 43 -9.52 3.59 -7.07
C TYR A 43 -11.00 3.32 -6.77
N GLN A 44 -11.45 2.12 -7.09
CA GLN A 44 -12.77 1.62 -6.72
C GLN A 44 -12.63 0.77 -5.46
N ARG A 45 -13.20 1.24 -4.34
CA ARG A 45 -13.30 0.44 -3.11
C ARG A 45 -13.94 -0.91 -3.45
N GLY A 46 -13.32 -2.00 -3.00
CA GLY A 46 -13.77 -3.38 -3.30
C GLY A 46 -13.13 -4.03 -4.53
N ARG A 47 -12.33 -3.31 -5.34
CA ARG A 47 -11.50 -3.91 -6.40
C ARG A 47 -10.04 -3.99 -5.99
N THR A 48 -9.58 -5.20 -5.73
CA THR A 48 -8.16 -5.50 -5.43
C THR A 48 -7.29 -5.18 -6.64
N LYS A 49 -6.15 -4.53 -6.39
CA LYS A 49 -5.08 -4.31 -7.37
C LYS A 49 -3.89 -5.16 -6.96
N TYR A 50 -3.16 -5.67 -7.95
CA TYR A 50 -1.99 -6.51 -7.72
C TYR A 50 -0.73 -5.77 -8.16
N VAL A 51 0.29 -5.81 -7.32
CA VAL A 51 1.64 -5.32 -7.62
C VAL A 51 2.57 -6.52 -7.51
N ALA A 52 3.19 -6.91 -8.61
CA ALA A 52 4.12 -8.03 -8.65
C ALA A 52 5.56 -7.51 -8.59
N VAL A 53 6.34 -8.01 -7.63
CA VAL A 53 7.77 -7.72 -7.49
C VAL A 53 8.56 -8.94 -7.95
N ILE A 54 9.31 -8.79 -9.06
CA ILE A 54 10.07 -9.88 -9.69
C ILE A 54 11.55 -9.50 -9.70
N GLY A 55 12.45 -10.46 -9.47
CA GLY A 55 13.89 -10.28 -9.63
C GLY A 55 14.45 -11.08 -10.80
N THR A 56 15.39 -10.51 -11.54
CA THR A 56 15.92 -11.10 -12.78
C THR A 56 17.39 -11.52 -12.70
N VAL A 57 18.28 -10.69 -12.14
CA VAL A 57 19.74 -10.85 -12.30
C VAL A 57 20.36 -11.77 -11.25
N MET A 58 20.12 -11.50 -9.96
CA MET A 58 20.66 -12.32 -8.87
C MET A 58 19.62 -12.47 -7.74
N SER A 59 19.64 -13.63 -7.08
CA SER A 59 18.96 -13.82 -5.80
C SER A 59 19.70 -13.04 -4.68
N GLY A 60 19.03 -12.75 -3.57
CA GLY A 60 19.64 -12.06 -2.43
C GLY A 60 19.68 -10.53 -2.47
N LEU A 61 19.18 -9.87 -3.52
CA LEU A 61 19.17 -8.39 -3.63
C LEU A 61 18.22 -7.66 -2.65
N GLY A 62 17.50 -8.38 -1.77
CA GLY A 62 16.58 -7.75 -0.81
C GLY A 62 15.16 -7.52 -1.33
N LYS A 63 14.64 -8.42 -2.19
CA LYS A 63 13.25 -8.34 -2.68
C LYS A 63 12.20 -8.37 -1.57
N GLY A 64 12.41 -9.18 -0.53
CA GLY A 64 11.52 -9.24 0.63
C GLY A 64 11.43 -7.88 1.32
N ILE A 65 12.58 -7.29 1.66
CA ILE A 65 12.67 -5.95 2.27
C ILE A 65 12.06 -4.87 1.37
N PHE A 66 12.41 -4.83 0.08
CA PHE A 66 11.83 -3.87 -0.86
C PHE A 66 10.29 -3.98 -0.92
N SER A 67 9.77 -5.20 -1.03
CA SER A 67 8.32 -5.44 -1.09
C SER A 67 7.63 -5.03 0.22
N SER A 68 8.27 -5.29 1.36
CA SER A 68 7.79 -4.90 2.69
C SER A 68 7.70 -3.37 2.82
N SER A 69 8.76 -2.66 2.45
CA SER A 69 8.81 -1.20 2.50
C SER A 69 7.79 -0.55 1.56
N LEU A 70 7.63 -1.09 0.35
CA LEU A 70 6.61 -0.62 -0.59
C LEU A 70 5.20 -0.84 -0.04
N ALA A 71 4.93 -2.01 0.53
CA ALA A 71 3.65 -2.33 1.15
C ALA A 71 3.34 -1.38 2.32
N LYS A 72 4.35 -1.05 3.14
CA LYS A 72 4.23 -0.08 4.23
C LYS A 72 3.87 1.32 3.75
N LEU A 73 4.56 1.82 2.71
CA LEU A 73 4.22 3.11 2.12
C LEU A 73 2.77 3.15 1.62
N ILE A 74 2.30 2.08 0.98
CA ILE A 74 0.91 1.98 0.50
C ILE A 74 -0.07 1.94 1.69
N LYS A 75 0.25 1.19 2.76
CA LYS A 75 -0.55 1.12 3.99
C LYS A 75 -0.64 2.48 4.68
N ASP A 76 0.46 3.23 4.73
CA ASP A 76 0.53 4.58 5.32
C ASP A 76 -0.30 5.60 4.52
N LYS A 77 -0.62 5.32 3.25
CA LYS A 77 -1.60 6.10 2.47
C LYS A 77 -3.06 5.73 2.77
N GLY A 78 -3.32 4.91 3.80
CA GLY A 78 -4.67 4.50 4.21
C GLY A 78 -5.29 3.42 3.34
N LEU A 79 -4.50 2.69 2.56
CA LEU A 79 -4.95 1.58 1.73
C LEU A 79 -4.74 0.24 2.46
N ALA A 80 -5.66 -0.70 2.25
CA ALA A 80 -5.47 -2.07 2.72
C ALA A 80 -4.48 -2.80 1.80
N VAL A 81 -3.47 -3.46 2.39
CA VAL A 81 -2.43 -4.20 1.68
C VAL A 81 -2.30 -5.59 2.31
N ALA A 82 -2.23 -6.61 1.47
CA ALA A 82 -1.95 -7.99 1.87
C ALA A 82 -0.77 -8.50 1.02
N PRO A 83 0.44 -8.61 1.60
CA PRO A 83 1.60 -9.13 0.88
C PRO A 83 1.46 -10.65 0.69
N ILE A 84 1.95 -11.15 -0.45
CA ILE A 84 1.97 -12.58 -0.78
C ILE A 84 3.39 -12.90 -1.24
N LYS A 85 3.98 -13.93 -0.62
CA LYS A 85 5.26 -14.49 -1.05
C LYS A 85 5.00 -15.71 -1.93
N MET A 86 5.70 -15.77 -3.07
CA MET A 86 5.69 -16.94 -3.96
C MET A 86 7.08 -17.56 -3.94
N GLU A 87 7.17 -18.79 -3.41
CA GLU A 87 8.39 -19.59 -3.35
C GLU A 87 8.54 -20.45 -4.60
N GLY A 88 9.79 -20.67 -5.02
CA GLY A 88 10.13 -21.54 -6.15
C GLY A 88 10.40 -23.00 -5.76
N TYR A 89 10.18 -23.36 -4.49
CA TYR A 89 10.40 -24.70 -3.96
C TYR A 89 9.21 -25.62 -4.21
N LEU A 90 9.48 -26.92 -4.31
CA LEU A 90 8.44 -27.95 -4.43
C LEU A 90 7.84 -28.33 -3.06
N ASN A 91 8.51 -27.97 -1.97
CA ASN A 91 8.05 -28.19 -0.62
C ASN A 91 6.67 -27.55 -0.40
N ILE A 92 5.79 -28.26 0.30
CA ILE A 92 4.44 -27.77 0.62
C ILE A 92 4.52 -26.64 1.65
N ASP A 93 5.47 -26.74 2.59
CA ASP A 93 5.74 -25.79 3.66
C ASP A 93 7.26 -25.64 3.88
N SER A 94 7.65 -24.65 4.69
CA SER A 94 9.05 -24.42 5.04
C SER A 94 9.56 -25.35 6.16
N GLY A 95 8.68 -26.06 6.87
CA GLY A 95 9.03 -26.93 8.00
C GLY A 95 9.97 -28.07 7.66
N THR A 96 9.87 -28.57 6.43
CA THR A 96 10.73 -29.65 5.92
C THR A 96 12.13 -29.19 5.49
N LEU A 97 12.40 -27.88 5.48
CA LEU A 97 13.69 -27.32 5.06
C LEU A 97 14.70 -27.35 6.20
N ASN A 98 15.98 -27.54 5.86
CA ASN A 98 17.06 -27.42 6.84
C ASN A 98 17.32 -25.94 7.17
N PRO A 99 17.11 -25.49 8.43
CA PRO A 99 17.16 -24.08 8.77
C PRO A 99 18.56 -23.47 8.63
N TYR A 100 19.62 -24.28 8.79
CA TYR A 100 20.99 -23.82 8.63
C TYR A 100 21.37 -23.51 7.19
N ARG A 101 20.60 -24.02 6.20
CA ARG A 101 20.86 -23.79 4.77
C ARG A 101 19.86 -22.86 4.12
N HIS A 102 18.60 -22.91 4.55
CA HIS A 102 17.50 -22.21 3.89
C HIS A 102 17.00 -21.00 4.67
N GLY A 103 17.49 -20.78 5.90
CA GLY A 103 17.02 -19.69 6.77
C GLY A 103 16.00 -20.18 7.80
N GLU A 104 15.55 -19.27 8.66
CA GLU A 104 14.55 -19.58 9.67
C GLU A 104 13.19 -19.90 9.04
N VAL A 105 12.43 -20.75 9.72
CA VAL A 105 11.02 -20.99 9.42
C VAL A 105 10.19 -20.02 10.25
N PHE A 106 9.31 -19.26 9.61
CA PHE A 106 8.42 -18.32 10.27
C PHE A 106 7.04 -18.94 10.46
N VAL A 107 6.52 -18.91 11.69
CA VAL A 107 5.21 -19.50 12.02
C VAL A 107 4.19 -18.40 12.21
N LEU A 108 3.09 -18.44 11.44
CA LEU A 108 1.98 -17.50 11.53
C LEU A 108 1.04 -17.85 12.70
N ASP A 109 0.16 -16.92 13.06
CA ASP A 109 -0.85 -17.09 14.12
C ASP A 109 -1.81 -18.28 13.88
N ASP A 110 -2.00 -18.68 12.61
CA ASP A 110 -2.81 -19.84 12.23
C ASP A 110 -2.04 -21.19 12.28
N GLY A 111 -0.76 -21.14 12.64
CA GLY A 111 0.13 -22.29 12.74
C GLY A 111 0.81 -22.69 11.43
N MET A 112 0.67 -21.91 10.35
CA MET A 112 1.33 -22.21 9.09
C MET A 112 2.85 -21.93 9.16
N GLU A 113 3.66 -22.90 8.72
CA GLU A 113 5.12 -22.81 8.65
C GLU A 113 5.57 -22.26 7.29
N THR A 114 6.20 -21.08 7.29
CA THR A 114 6.43 -20.26 6.11
C THR A 114 7.87 -19.77 6.00
N ASP A 115 8.22 -19.16 4.86
CA ASP A 115 9.51 -18.51 4.64
C ASP A 115 9.70 -17.25 5.53
N MET A 116 10.95 -16.94 5.85
CA MET A 116 11.33 -15.78 6.67
C MET A 116 10.84 -14.44 6.12
N ASP A 117 10.61 -14.31 4.80
CA ASP A 117 10.09 -13.08 4.21
C ASP A 117 8.70 -12.71 4.76
N LEU A 118 7.87 -13.70 5.17
CA LEU A 118 6.58 -13.41 5.82
C LEU A 118 6.76 -12.75 7.19
N GLY A 119 7.75 -13.20 7.95
CA GLY A 119 8.12 -12.51 9.19
C GLY A 119 8.66 -11.10 8.94
N THR A 120 9.26 -10.84 7.77
CA THR A 120 9.66 -9.49 7.39
C THR A 120 8.44 -8.62 7.10
N TYR A 121 7.44 -9.16 6.40
CA TYR A 121 6.19 -8.48 6.13
C TYR A 121 5.44 -8.10 7.42
N GLU A 122 5.29 -9.03 8.36
CA GLU A 122 4.59 -8.76 9.62
C GLU A 122 5.28 -7.68 10.46
N ARG A 123 6.62 -7.67 10.52
CA ARG A 123 7.36 -6.69 11.31
C ARG A 123 7.28 -5.27 10.75
N VAL A 124 7.10 -5.15 9.43
CA VAL A 124 7.14 -3.85 8.73
C VAL A 124 5.75 -3.24 8.57
N LEU A 125 4.69 -4.07 8.48
CA LEU A 125 3.32 -3.62 8.19
C LEU A 125 2.51 -3.27 9.43
#